data_AF-A0A1H4EVL9-F1
#
_entry.id   AF-A0A1H4EVL9-F1
#
_cell.length_a   1.000
_cell.length_b   1.000
_cell.length_c   1.000
_cell.angle_alpha   90.00
_cell.angle_beta   90.00
_cell.angle_gamma   90.00
#
_symmetry.space_group_name_H-M   'P 1'
#
loop_
_entity.id
_entity.type
_entity.pdbx_description
1 polymer ?
#
loop_
_entity_poly.entity_id
_entity_poly.type
_entity_poly.pdbx_seq_one_letter_code
_entity_poly.pdbx_strand_id
1 'polypeptide(L)'
;MRVTRLDIPDALGTPGSAAFEEMVGVLNGIVVDLWGDDDFVETADQALAAHREQDYVERIVFVAIEEGAIVGRVEAIFPLDEDSETVSLLVDVVPALRGRGIGAALLAKGEELAADGGRRVVSAYTEHPVRTLEGADRLVRASAGTAGLPASSRDVRFALRHGYRLGQIERSSELHLPLPPEREAGLTMTPSGFRLVSWWGAAPDDLLERFAAMKARMSTDIPQGGIAVDPEDWDGERVRSQERTLVARGEPLLVTAAVHEATGEIAAYTELAVPADGTKAEQYDTLVARAHRGHRLGTAVKLRNIQELGRLAPHIRRILTWNADENDPMLAINRAFGFRPHALTGHWQKTLG
;
A
#
# COMPACT_ATOMS: atom_id res chain seq x y z
N MET A 1 -14.22 -22.42 18.12
CA MET A 1 -13.29 -21.43 17.54
C MET A 1 -12.52 -20.73 18.66
N ARG A 2 -11.21 -20.55 18.54
CA ARG A 2 -10.34 -19.85 19.50
C ARG A 2 -9.54 -18.76 18.76
N VAL A 3 -9.40 -17.57 19.34
CA VAL A 3 -8.47 -16.54 18.86
C VAL A 3 -7.19 -16.62 19.71
N THR A 4 -6.02 -16.67 19.08
CA THR A 4 -4.73 -16.81 19.77
C THR A 4 -3.69 -15.91 19.14
N ARG A 5 -2.76 -15.39 19.94
CA ARG A 5 -1.57 -14.70 19.42
C ARG A 5 -0.77 -15.69 18.58
N LEU A 6 -0.26 -15.23 17.46
CA LEU A 6 0.69 -15.96 16.63
C LEU A 6 2.07 -15.35 16.85
N ASP A 7 3.02 -16.17 17.30
CA ASP A 7 4.41 -15.76 17.42
C ASP A 7 5.08 -15.80 16.05
N ILE A 8 5.77 -14.73 15.69
CA ILE A 8 6.51 -14.64 14.43
C ILE A 8 7.83 -15.41 14.61
N PRO A 9 8.12 -16.41 13.76
CA PRO A 9 9.30 -17.25 13.93
C PRO A 9 10.57 -16.53 13.47
N ASP A 10 11.72 -16.84 14.09
CA ASP A 10 13.02 -16.32 13.60
C ASP A 10 13.43 -16.93 12.25
N ALA A 11 13.00 -18.16 11.97
CA ALA A 11 13.32 -18.92 10.76
C ALA A 11 12.17 -19.87 10.36
N LEU A 12 12.04 -20.11 9.05
CA LEU A 12 11.04 -21.00 8.46
C LEU A 12 11.50 -22.46 8.42
N GLY A 13 10.57 -23.38 8.11
CA GLY A 13 10.86 -24.82 8.00
C GLY A 13 11.13 -25.51 9.33
N THR A 14 10.71 -24.90 10.45
CA THR A 14 10.85 -25.46 11.80
C THR A 14 9.47 -25.81 12.38
N PRO A 15 9.38 -26.69 13.39
CA PRO A 15 8.11 -26.91 14.09
C PRO A 15 7.51 -25.61 14.68
N GLY A 16 8.34 -24.63 15.03
CA GLY A 16 7.91 -23.34 15.56
C GLY A 16 7.35 -22.38 14.50
N SER A 17 7.70 -22.55 13.23
CA SER A 17 7.21 -21.70 12.13
C SER A 17 5.96 -22.25 11.44
N ALA A 18 5.56 -23.49 11.73
CA ALA A 18 4.46 -24.16 11.04
C ALA A 18 3.14 -23.36 11.04
N ALA A 19 2.77 -22.74 12.17
CA ALA A 19 1.55 -21.94 12.26
C ALA A 19 1.63 -20.63 11.44
N PHE A 20 2.83 -20.05 11.32
CA PHE A 20 3.06 -18.86 10.50
C PHE A 20 2.98 -19.23 9.01
N GLU A 21 3.62 -20.33 8.60
CA GLU A 21 3.55 -20.83 7.22
C GLU A 21 2.11 -21.23 6.83
N GLU A 22 1.36 -21.87 7.73
CA GLU A 22 -0.07 -22.15 7.55
C GLU A 22 -0.87 -20.86 7.37
N MET A 23 -0.65 -19.86 8.23
CA MET A 23 -1.32 -18.56 8.11
C MET A 23 -1.06 -17.92 6.74
N VAL A 24 0.19 -17.88 6.27
CA VAL A 24 0.54 -17.33 4.96
C VAL A 24 -0.22 -18.07 3.85
N GLY A 25 -0.26 -19.40 3.89
CA GLY A 25 -1.05 -20.19 2.94
C GLY A 25 -2.55 -19.86 2.97
N VAL A 26 -3.12 -19.66 4.16
CA VAL A 26 -4.53 -19.25 4.34
C VAL A 26 -4.79 -17.86 3.76
N LEU A 27 -3.92 -16.89 4.03
CA LEU A 27 -4.05 -15.52 3.50
C LEU A 27 -3.93 -15.50 1.97
N ASN A 28 -2.98 -16.23 1.40
CA ASN A 28 -2.86 -16.36 -0.05
C ASN A 28 -4.14 -16.96 -0.68
N GLY A 29 -4.78 -17.93 -0.03
CA GLY A 29 -6.06 -18.46 -0.47
C GLY A 29 -7.20 -17.42 -0.45
N ILE A 30 -7.21 -16.52 0.54
CA ILE A 30 -8.18 -15.41 0.64
C ILE A 30 -7.93 -14.39 -0.47
N VAL A 31 -6.67 -14.05 -0.71
CA VAL A 31 -6.23 -13.16 -1.79
C VAL A 31 -6.66 -13.70 -3.15
N VAL A 32 -6.39 -14.98 -3.44
CA VAL A 32 -6.75 -15.60 -4.73
C VAL A 32 -8.28 -15.66 -4.91
N ASP A 33 -9.05 -15.93 -3.86
CA ASP A 33 -10.53 -15.85 -3.91
C ASP A 33 -11.00 -14.42 -4.26
N LEU A 34 -10.39 -13.42 -3.62
CA LEU A 34 -10.76 -12.02 -3.81
C LEU A 34 -10.34 -11.48 -5.16
N TRP A 35 -9.12 -11.77 -5.64
CA TRP A 35 -8.56 -11.18 -6.85
C TRP A 35 -8.77 -12.04 -8.09
N GLY A 36 -8.89 -13.37 -7.94
CA GLY A 36 -9.05 -14.30 -9.05
C GLY A 36 -7.74 -14.64 -9.77
N ASP A 37 -6.62 -14.17 -9.22
CA ASP A 37 -5.25 -14.37 -9.67
C ASP A 37 -4.31 -14.36 -8.45
N ASP A 38 -3.01 -14.47 -8.70
CA ASP A 38 -1.96 -14.51 -7.69
C ASP A 38 -1.17 -13.19 -7.58
N ASP A 39 -1.72 -12.06 -8.05
CA ASP A 39 -0.97 -10.80 -8.10
C ASP A 39 -0.56 -10.27 -6.71
N PHE A 40 -1.25 -10.67 -5.64
CA PHE A 40 -1.01 -10.21 -4.27
C PHE A 40 -0.65 -11.34 -3.29
N VAL A 41 -0.31 -12.53 -3.79
CA VAL A 41 0.19 -13.59 -2.90
C VAL A 41 1.64 -13.33 -2.54
N GLU A 42 2.05 -13.77 -1.36
CA GLU A 42 3.42 -13.67 -0.89
C GLU A 42 3.96 -15.04 -0.45
N THR A 43 5.26 -15.26 -0.61
CA THR A 43 5.91 -16.43 -0.01
C THR A 43 6.05 -16.24 1.50
N ALA A 44 6.24 -17.34 2.24
CA ALA A 44 6.48 -17.26 3.67
C ALA A 44 7.77 -16.47 4.00
N ASP A 45 8.79 -16.50 3.15
CA ASP A 45 10.01 -15.70 3.31
C ASP A 45 9.72 -14.20 3.20
N GLN A 46 8.89 -13.80 2.24
CA GLN A 46 8.48 -12.41 2.06
C GLN A 46 7.63 -11.92 3.23
N ALA A 47 6.65 -12.73 3.62
CA ALA A 47 5.83 -12.45 4.79
C ALA A 47 6.71 -12.30 6.05
N LEU A 48 7.66 -13.22 6.27
CA LEU A 48 8.55 -13.17 7.43
C LEU A 48 9.44 -11.92 7.40
N ALA A 49 9.99 -11.55 6.24
CA ALA A 49 10.78 -10.33 6.09
C ALA A 49 9.97 -9.07 6.46
N ALA A 50 8.68 -9.02 6.11
CA ALA A 50 7.80 -7.91 6.47
C ALA A 50 7.51 -7.80 7.99
N HIS A 51 7.67 -8.90 8.74
CA HIS A 51 7.46 -8.94 10.19
C HIS A 51 8.77 -8.83 10.99
N ARG A 52 9.95 -8.81 10.36
CA ARG A 52 11.24 -8.72 11.06
C ARG A 52 11.64 -7.30 11.45
N GLU A 53 11.48 -6.35 10.53
CA GLU A 53 11.82 -4.95 10.80
C GLU A 53 10.65 -4.29 11.56
N GLN A 54 10.91 -3.84 12.78
CA GLN A 54 9.90 -3.26 13.68
C GLN A 54 10.35 -1.88 14.23
N ASP A 55 11.31 -1.22 13.57
CA ASP A 55 11.94 0.01 14.07
C ASP A 55 10.98 1.22 14.04
N TYR A 56 10.04 1.23 13.09
CA TYR A 56 9.07 2.32 12.88
C TYR A 56 7.61 1.88 13.01
N VAL A 57 7.37 0.56 12.98
CA VAL A 57 6.04 -0.04 13.14
C VAL A 57 6.15 -1.25 14.03
N GLU A 58 5.15 -1.49 14.89
CA GLU A 58 4.97 -2.76 15.60
C GLU A 58 3.81 -3.55 15.00
N ARG A 59 4.06 -4.81 14.63
CA ARG A 59 3.04 -5.74 14.09
C ARG A 59 2.69 -6.81 15.11
N ILE A 60 1.42 -6.88 15.47
CA ILE A 60 0.88 -7.90 16.37
C ILE A 60 -0.15 -8.74 15.63
N VAL A 61 0.07 -10.05 15.57
CA VAL A 61 -0.78 -10.98 14.83
C VAL A 61 -1.53 -11.92 15.77
N PHE A 62 -2.84 -12.05 15.55
CA PHE A 62 -3.68 -13.09 16.14
C PHE A 62 -4.37 -13.88 15.04
N VAL A 63 -4.54 -15.19 15.25
CA VAL A 63 -5.22 -16.08 14.33
C VAL A 63 -6.46 -16.70 14.97
N ALA A 64 -7.51 -16.90 14.18
CA ALA A 64 -8.67 -17.69 14.56
C ALA A 64 -8.45 -19.15 14.15
N ILE A 65 -8.66 -20.06 15.10
CA ILE A 65 -8.50 -21.52 14.90
C ILE A 65 -9.85 -22.20 15.08
N GLU A 66 -10.23 -23.03 14.12
CA GLU A 66 -11.41 -23.90 14.16
C GLU A 66 -11.00 -25.33 13.77
N GLU A 67 -11.38 -26.32 14.59
CA GLU A 67 -11.05 -27.74 14.38
C GLU A 67 -9.56 -28.03 14.15
N GLY A 68 -8.68 -27.19 14.72
CA GLY A 68 -7.22 -27.33 14.63
C GLY A 68 -6.58 -26.63 13.43
N ALA A 69 -7.36 -25.98 12.56
CA ALA A 69 -6.85 -25.22 11.41
C ALA A 69 -7.05 -23.71 11.58
N ILE A 70 -6.13 -22.92 11.03
CA ILE A 70 -6.25 -21.47 10.92
C ILE A 70 -7.33 -21.12 9.89
N VAL A 71 -8.28 -20.27 10.29
CA VAL A 71 -9.43 -19.87 9.48
C VAL A 71 -9.56 -18.36 9.29
N GLY A 72 -8.62 -17.60 9.84
CA GLY A 72 -8.60 -16.14 9.72
C GLY A 72 -7.52 -15.50 10.59
N ARG A 73 -7.31 -14.21 10.38
CA ARG A 73 -6.28 -13.39 11.03
C ARG A 73 -6.86 -12.04 11.44
N VAL A 74 -6.34 -11.49 12.54
CA VAL A 74 -6.24 -10.05 12.72
C VAL A 74 -4.78 -9.68 12.89
N GLU A 75 -4.29 -8.75 12.07
CA GLU A 75 -3.00 -8.08 12.27
C GLU A 75 -3.27 -6.64 12.67
N ALA A 76 -2.65 -6.20 13.77
CA ALA A 76 -2.61 -4.81 14.19
C ALA A 76 -1.22 -4.24 13.89
N ILE A 77 -1.17 -3.14 13.14
CA ILE A 77 0.05 -2.44 12.77
C ILE A 77 0.04 -1.08 13.46
N PHE A 78 0.93 -0.90 14.43
CA PHE A 78 1.10 0.31 15.22
C PHE A 78 2.25 1.13 14.66
N PRO A 79 2.02 2.34 14.12
CA PRO A 79 3.09 3.30 13.94
C PRO A 79 3.74 3.61 15.30
N LEU A 80 5.06 3.74 15.34
CA LEU A 80 5.84 3.97 16.56
C LEU A 80 6.24 5.43 16.76
N ASP A 81 5.92 6.32 15.82
CA ASP A 81 6.09 7.77 16.00
C ASP A 81 5.31 8.26 17.24
N GLU A 82 5.89 9.19 18.03
CA GLU A 82 5.41 9.56 19.38
C GLU A 82 3.95 10.07 19.39
N ASP A 83 3.57 10.82 18.36
CA ASP A 83 2.24 11.44 18.22
C ASP A 83 1.22 10.55 17.50
N SER A 84 1.52 9.26 17.29
CA SER A 84 0.64 8.35 16.55
C SER A 84 -0.67 8.07 17.29
N GLU A 85 -1.79 8.47 16.70
CA GLU A 85 -3.12 8.22 17.23
C GLU A 85 -3.79 7.01 16.58
N THR A 86 -3.25 6.52 15.46
CA THR A 86 -3.87 5.46 14.66
C THR A 86 -3.25 4.07 14.86
N VAL A 87 -4.04 3.05 14.54
CA VAL A 87 -3.58 1.68 14.29
C VAL A 87 -4.30 1.14 13.07
N SER A 88 -3.57 0.43 12.21
CA SER A 88 -4.18 -0.27 11.08
C SER A 88 -4.54 -1.69 11.48
N LEU A 89 -5.79 -2.10 11.26
CA LEU A 89 -6.24 -3.48 11.42
C LEU A 89 -6.49 -4.13 10.05
N LEU A 90 -5.85 -5.27 9.82
CA LEU A 90 -6.18 -6.18 8.72
C LEU A 90 -6.95 -7.36 9.31
N VAL A 91 -8.18 -7.60 8.83
CA VAL A 91 -9.05 -8.67 9.33
C VAL A 91 -9.45 -9.59 8.18
N ASP A 92 -8.95 -10.82 8.25
CA ASP A 92 -9.06 -11.81 7.19
C ASP A 92 -9.85 -13.03 7.68
N VAL A 93 -10.78 -13.52 6.86
CA VAL A 93 -11.54 -14.75 7.14
C VAL A 93 -11.69 -15.56 5.86
N VAL A 94 -11.40 -16.86 5.96
CA VAL A 94 -11.53 -17.78 4.83
C VAL A 94 -12.95 -17.71 4.23
N PRO A 95 -13.10 -17.67 2.90
CA PRO A 95 -14.39 -17.39 2.25
C PRO A 95 -15.51 -18.34 2.69
N ALA A 96 -15.20 -19.62 2.81
CA ALA A 96 -16.14 -20.68 3.19
C ALA A 96 -16.74 -20.52 4.60
N LEU A 97 -16.07 -19.78 5.50
CA LEU A 97 -16.49 -19.63 6.89
C LEU A 97 -16.96 -18.20 7.24
N ARG A 98 -17.04 -17.31 6.24
CA ARG A 98 -17.62 -15.97 6.40
C ARG A 98 -19.08 -16.06 6.86
N GLY A 99 -19.52 -15.11 7.69
CA GLY A 99 -20.88 -15.05 8.22
C GLY A 99 -21.13 -15.90 9.47
N ARG A 100 -20.10 -16.56 10.02
CA ARG A 100 -20.16 -17.36 11.26
C ARG A 100 -19.71 -16.62 12.52
N GLY A 101 -19.50 -15.30 12.44
CA GLY A 101 -19.05 -14.47 13.57
C GLY A 101 -17.52 -14.42 13.78
N ILE A 102 -16.73 -15.18 13.02
CA ILE A 102 -15.25 -15.21 13.12
C ILE A 102 -14.65 -13.81 12.94
N GLY A 103 -15.03 -13.10 11.88
CA GLY A 103 -14.51 -11.75 11.61
C GLY A 103 -14.86 -10.75 12.72
N ALA A 104 -16.03 -10.89 13.35
CA ALA A 104 -16.41 -10.04 14.48
C ALA A 104 -15.55 -10.32 15.72
N ALA A 105 -15.19 -11.59 15.98
CA ALA A 105 -14.30 -11.95 17.08
C ALA A 105 -12.85 -11.47 16.84
N LEU A 106 -12.36 -11.58 15.61
CA LEU A 106 -11.04 -11.08 15.21
C LEU A 106 -10.98 -9.55 15.29
N LEU A 107 -11.99 -8.85 14.77
CA LEU A 107 -12.07 -7.39 14.86
C LEU A 107 -12.12 -6.93 16.32
N ALA A 108 -12.92 -7.57 17.16
CA ALA A 108 -12.98 -7.23 18.59
C ALA A 108 -11.61 -7.39 19.27
N LYS A 109 -10.84 -8.43 18.91
CA LYS A 109 -9.48 -8.58 19.43
C LYS A 109 -8.53 -7.49 18.92
N GLY A 110 -8.63 -7.10 17.66
CA GLY A 110 -7.85 -5.98 17.12
C GLY A 110 -8.20 -4.64 17.78
N GLU A 111 -9.48 -4.37 18.04
CA GLU A 111 -9.93 -3.17 18.77
C GLU A 111 -9.47 -3.18 20.24
N GLU A 112 -9.41 -4.35 20.89
CA GLU A 112 -8.79 -4.51 22.21
C GLU A 112 -7.30 -4.15 22.18
N LEU A 113 -6.54 -4.69 21.21
CA LEU A 113 -5.11 -4.35 21.05
C LEU A 113 -4.91 -2.85 20.79
N ALA A 114 -5.77 -2.26 19.96
CA ALA A 114 -5.75 -0.83 19.66
C ALA A 114 -5.88 0.01 20.94
N ALA A 115 -6.86 -0.33 21.78
CA ALA A 115 -7.10 0.35 23.05
C ALA A 115 -5.94 0.14 24.05
N ASP A 116 -5.45 -1.10 24.17
CA ASP A 116 -4.32 -1.44 25.04
C ASP A 116 -3.02 -0.72 24.63
N GLY A 117 -2.82 -0.53 23.31
CA GLY A 117 -1.72 0.24 22.73
C GLY A 117 -1.94 1.76 22.77
N GLY A 118 -3.01 2.24 23.41
CA GLY A 118 -3.29 3.68 23.57
C GLY A 118 -3.74 4.40 22.29
N ARG A 119 -4.13 3.67 21.25
CA ARG A 119 -4.56 4.26 19.97
C ARG A 119 -6.03 4.66 20.03
N ARG A 120 -6.34 5.83 19.44
CA ARG A 120 -7.68 6.44 19.48
C ARG A 120 -8.45 6.18 18.21
N VAL A 121 -7.78 5.92 17.10
CA VAL A 121 -8.40 5.72 15.79
C VAL A 121 -7.94 4.40 15.20
N VAL A 122 -8.90 3.57 14.79
CA VAL A 122 -8.63 2.36 14.03
C VAL A 122 -8.86 2.64 12.56
N SER A 123 -7.84 2.40 11.74
CA SER A 123 -7.89 2.40 10.28
C SER A 123 -8.02 0.98 9.76
N ALA A 124 -8.82 0.78 8.71
CA ALA A 124 -8.98 -0.49 8.03
C ALA A 124 -9.26 -0.28 6.55
N TYR A 125 -8.90 -1.24 5.72
CA TYR A 125 -9.08 -1.18 4.28
C TYR A 125 -9.99 -2.30 3.78
N THR A 126 -10.77 -2.01 2.75
CA THR A 126 -11.54 -3.03 2.01
C THR A 126 -11.22 -2.89 0.54
N GLU A 127 -10.98 -4.01 -0.14
CA GLU A 127 -10.62 -4.02 -1.56
C GLU A 127 -11.78 -4.53 -2.42
N HIS A 128 -12.04 -3.86 -3.53
CA HIS A 128 -13.16 -4.15 -4.43
C HIS A 128 -12.65 -4.21 -5.87
N PRO A 129 -12.22 -5.39 -6.35
CA PRO A 129 -11.78 -5.58 -7.72
C PRO A 129 -12.86 -5.13 -8.71
N VAL A 130 -12.48 -4.61 -9.88
CA VAL A 130 -13.44 -3.98 -10.82
C VAL A 130 -14.64 -4.89 -11.16
N ARG A 131 -14.43 -6.21 -11.24
CA ARG A 131 -15.47 -7.21 -11.52
C ARG A 131 -16.55 -7.33 -10.43
N THR A 132 -16.27 -6.85 -9.21
CA THR A 132 -17.22 -6.87 -8.08
C THR A 132 -18.02 -5.57 -7.96
N LEU A 133 -17.71 -4.57 -8.78
CA LEU A 133 -18.35 -3.24 -8.75
C LEU A 133 -19.59 -3.14 -9.66
N GLU A 134 -19.75 -4.05 -10.62
CA GLU A 134 -20.83 -4.02 -11.59
C GLU A 134 -22.20 -4.33 -10.96
N GLY A 135 -23.27 -3.70 -11.47
CA GLY A 135 -24.65 -3.99 -11.07
C GLY A 135 -25.04 -3.50 -9.67
N ALA A 136 -24.26 -2.61 -9.05
CA ALA A 136 -24.58 -2.07 -7.73
C ALA A 136 -25.67 -1.00 -7.79
N ASP A 137 -26.88 -1.33 -7.31
CA ASP A 137 -28.02 -0.40 -7.24
C ASP A 137 -27.83 0.74 -6.23
N ARG A 138 -27.04 0.50 -5.18
CA ARG A 138 -26.78 1.47 -4.10
C ARG A 138 -25.30 1.52 -3.75
N LEU A 139 -24.77 2.73 -3.66
CA LEU A 139 -23.37 3.00 -3.35
C LEU A 139 -23.21 3.70 -2.00
N VAL A 140 -22.15 3.34 -1.27
CA VAL A 140 -21.63 4.09 -0.12
C VAL A 140 -20.47 4.96 -0.63
N ARG A 141 -20.45 6.23 -0.24
CA ARG A 141 -19.48 7.20 -0.75
C ARG A 141 -18.69 7.83 0.39
N ALA A 142 -17.44 8.16 0.11
CA ALA A 142 -16.63 9.04 0.96
C ALA A 142 -17.12 10.49 0.86
N SER A 143 -16.61 11.36 1.74
CA SER A 143 -16.93 12.79 1.74
C SER A 143 -16.32 13.55 0.57
N ALA A 144 -15.26 13.02 -0.03
CA ALA A 144 -14.58 13.56 -1.20
C ALA A 144 -14.48 12.50 -2.30
N GLY A 145 -14.30 12.95 -3.54
CA GLY A 145 -14.22 12.09 -4.71
C GLY A 145 -15.57 11.82 -5.38
N THR A 146 -15.56 10.97 -6.39
CA THR A 146 -16.70 10.63 -7.27
C THR A 146 -17.04 9.14 -7.30
N ALA A 147 -16.18 8.28 -6.77
CA ALA A 147 -16.37 6.84 -6.66
C ALA A 147 -17.36 6.49 -5.54
N GLY A 148 -17.80 5.23 -5.56
CA GLY A 148 -18.65 4.68 -4.52
C GLY A 148 -18.47 3.17 -4.46
N LEU A 149 -18.57 2.62 -3.26
CA LEU A 149 -18.45 1.19 -3.01
C LEU A 149 -19.84 0.55 -2.96
N PRO A 150 -20.04 -0.66 -3.50
CA PRO A 150 -21.34 -1.33 -3.46
C PRO A 150 -21.84 -1.51 -2.01
N ALA A 151 -22.99 -0.95 -1.67
CA ALA A 151 -23.58 -1.12 -0.34
C ALA A 151 -23.97 -2.59 -0.05
N SER A 152 -24.05 -3.41 -1.10
CA SER A 152 -24.26 -4.85 -1.06
C SER A 152 -22.95 -5.66 -0.94
N SER A 153 -21.78 -5.02 -0.90
CA SER A 153 -20.53 -5.72 -0.58
C SER A 153 -20.56 -6.22 0.87
N ARG A 154 -20.04 -7.43 1.10
CA ARG A 154 -19.95 -8.02 2.44
C ARG A 154 -19.05 -7.18 3.35
N ASP A 155 -17.95 -6.68 2.81
CA ASP A 155 -16.93 -5.95 3.56
C ASP A 155 -17.42 -4.55 3.92
N VAL A 156 -18.10 -3.87 2.98
CA VAL A 156 -18.80 -2.59 3.23
C VAL A 156 -19.83 -2.74 4.35
N ARG A 157 -20.68 -3.78 4.30
CA ARG A 157 -21.67 -4.03 5.36
C ARG A 157 -21.01 -4.35 6.70
N PHE A 158 -19.92 -5.12 6.68
CA PHE A 158 -19.18 -5.47 7.89
C PHE A 158 -18.61 -4.23 8.57
N ALA A 159 -17.88 -3.39 7.83
CA ALA A 159 -17.32 -2.14 8.33
C ALA A 159 -18.40 -1.23 8.95
N LEU A 160 -19.48 -0.97 8.19
CA LEU A 160 -20.59 -0.13 8.66
C LEU A 160 -21.27 -0.70 9.92
N ARG A 161 -21.50 -2.02 9.97
CA ARG A 161 -22.12 -2.70 11.12
C ARG A 161 -21.28 -2.55 12.39
N HIS A 162 -19.97 -2.49 12.26
CA HIS A 162 -19.03 -2.38 13.37
C HIS A 162 -18.66 -0.93 13.74
N GLY A 163 -19.35 0.05 13.14
CA GLY A 163 -19.23 1.46 13.49
C GLY A 163 -18.12 2.18 12.74
N TYR A 164 -17.54 1.58 11.69
CA TYR A 164 -16.57 2.25 10.85
C TYR A 164 -17.26 3.18 9.85
N ARG A 165 -16.66 4.34 9.64
CA ARG A 165 -17.05 5.31 8.61
C ARG A 165 -16.10 5.21 7.42
N LEU A 166 -16.65 5.25 6.21
CA LEU A 166 -15.85 5.41 4.99
C LEU A 166 -15.27 6.82 4.95
N GLY A 167 -13.96 6.93 5.13
CA GLY A 167 -13.24 8.20 5.13
C GLY A 167 -12.83 8.61 3.72
N GLN A 168 -12.17 7.72 3.00
CA GLN A 168 -11.65 7.96 1.66
C GLN A 168 -11.84 6.72 0.76
N ILE A 169 -11.93 6.92 -0.54
CA ILE A 169 -11.83 5.86 -1.54
C ILE A 169 -10.55 6.09 -2.33
N GLU A 170 -9.78 5.04 -2.56
CA GLU A 170 -8.67 5.04 -3.50
C GLU A 170 -9.05 4.28 -4.76
N ARG A 171 -8.52 4.75 -5.89
CA ARG A 171 -8.58 4.06 -7.18
C ARG A 171 -7.30 3.28 -7.37
N SER A 172 -7.39 1.96 -7.38
CA SER A 172 -6.33 1.11 -7.92
C SER A 172 -6.43 1.11 -9.45
N SER A 173 -5.31 1.36 -10.11
CA SER A 173 -5.22 1.38 -11.58
C SER A 173 -4.04 0.56 -12.07
N GLU A 174 -4.20 -0.04 -13.26
CA GLU A 174 -3.20 -0.88 -13.91
C GLU A 174 -2.70 -0.25 -15.21
N LEU A 175 -1.39 -0.32 -15.45
CA LEU A 175 -0.74 0.03 -16.71
C LEU A 175 -0.04 -1.20 -17.30
N HIS A 176 -0.27 -1.48 -18.58
CA HIS A 176 0.46 -2.53 -19.32
C HIS A 176 1.71 -1.97 -19.97
N LEU A 177 2.78 -2.77 -19.95
CA LEU A 177 4.09 -2.46 -20.49
C LEU A 177 4.48 -3.41 -21.64
N PRO A 178 5.31 -2.97 -22.60
CA PRO A 178 5.87 -1.61 -22.72
C PRO A 178 4.79 -0.57 -23.07
N LEU A 179 5.10 0.71 -22.81
CA LEU A 179 4.25 1.79 -23.29
C LEU A 179 4.19 1.77 -24.83
N PRO A 180 3.02 2.08 -25.44
CA PRO A 180 2.96 2.29 -26.88
C PRO A 180 3.92 3.43 -27.30
N PRO A 181 4.71 3.27 -28.38
CA PRO A 181 5.73 4.25 -28.77
C PRO A 181 5.19 5.68 -28.96
N GLU A 182 3.99 5.83 -29.51
CA GLU A 182 3.32 7.11 -29.70
C GLU A 182 2.96 7.78 -28.36
N ARG A 183 2.61 6.97 -27.35
CA ARG A 183 2.30 7.47 -26.01
C ARG A 183 3.58 7.89 -25.28
N GLU A 184 4.61 7.07 -25.35
CA GLU A 184 5.92 7.40 -24.80
C GLU A 184 6.48 8.69 -25.41
N ALA A 185 6.43 8.82 -26.74
CA ALA A 185 6.85 10.04 -27.44
C ALA A 185 6.05 11.28 -27.00
N GLY A 186 4.73 11.16 -26.82
CA GLY A 186 3.88 12.26 -26.36
C GLY A 186 4.10 12.69 -24.89
N LEU A 187 4.68 11.81 -24.08
CA LEU A 187 5.04 12.07 -22.68
C LEU A 187 6.48 12.55 -22.52
N THR A 188 7.34 12.28 -23.51
CA THR A 188 8.78 12.59 -23.45
C THR A 188 9.02 14.09 -23.32
N MET A 189 9.85 14.47 -22.35
CA MET A 189 10.24 15.86 -22.12
C MET A 189 11.57 15.94 -21.37
N THR A 190 12.28 17.06 -21.55
CA THR A 190 13.45 17.42 -20.75
C THR A 190 13.06 18.57 -19.82
N PRO A 191 12.92 18.35 -18.51
CA PRO A 191 12.57 19.43 -17.59
C PRO A 191 13.73 20.42 -17.45
N SER A 192 13.53 21.66 -17.89
CA SER A 192 14.56 22.70 -17.82
C SER A 192 14.92 23.05 -16.37
N GLY A 193 16.21 23.12 -16.04
CA GLY A 193 16.71 23.41 -14.69
C GLY A 193 16.66 22.21 -13.73
N PHE A 194 16.34 21.02 -14.22
CA PHE A 194 16.32 19.79 -13.43
C PHE A 194 17.08 18.67 -14.13
N ARG A 195 17.85 17.92 -13.34
CA ARG A 195 18.46 16.67 -13.77
C ARG A 195 17.67 15.49 -13.20
N LEU A 196 17.33 14.52 -14.03
CA LEU A 196 16.72 13.28 -13.58
C LEU A 196 17.80 12.28 -13.15
N VAL A 197 17.61 11.66 -11.98
CA VAL A 197 18.51 10.66 -11.40
C VAL A 197 17.69 9.43 -11.03
N SER A 198 18.18 8.24 -11.35
CA SER A 198 17.51 6.98 -11.04
C SER A 198 18.44 6.06 -10.27
N TRP A 199 17.90 5.30 -9.32
CA TRP A 199 18.64 4.30 -8.55
C TRP A 199 17.77 3.08 -8.26
N TRP A 200 18.42 1.95 -8.00
CA TRP A 200 17.79 0.67 -7.70
C TRP A 200 18.23 0.17 -6.32
N GLY A 201 17.28 -0.23 -5.48
CA GLY A 201 17.51 -0.67 -4.12
C GLY A 201 17.71 0.52 -3.17
N ALA A 202 18.92 1.08 -3.14
CA ALA A 202 19.33 2.07 -2.16
C ALA A 202 19.58 3.46 -2.78
N ALA A 203 19.07 4.50 -2.13
CA ALA A 203 19.34 5.89 -2.49
C ALA A 203 20.84 6.20 -2.40
N PRO A 204 21.42 6.97 -3.33
CA PRO A 204 22.79 7.44 -3.21
C PRO A 204 23.01 8.21 -1.89
N ASP A 205 24.14 7.99 -1.22
CA ASP A 205 24.43 8.59 0.09
C ASP A 205 24.36 10.12 0.07
N ASP A 206 24.74 10.76 -1.05
CA ASP A 206 24.68 12.21 -1.22
C ASP A 206 23.27 12.77 -1.43
N LEU A 207 22.29 11.90 -1.73
CA LEU A 207 20.89 12.24 -1.92
C LEU A 207 19.99 11.78 -0.77
N LEU A 208 20.47 10.90 0.11
CA LEU A 208 19.67 10.23 1.14
C LEU A 208 18.85 11.21 1.99
N GLU A 209 19.50 12.20 2.60
CA GLU A 209 18.80 13.18 3.46
C GLU A 209 17.82 14.07 2.68
N ARG A 210 18.16 14.39 1.42
CA ARG A 210 17.26 15.17 0.56
C ARG A 210 16.06 14.35 0.11
N PHE A 211 16.23 13.04 -0.02
CA PHE A 211 15.15 12.10 -0.34
C PHE A 211 14.25 11.89 0.87
N ALA A 212 14.80 11.69 2.06
CA ALA A 212 14.05 11.63 3.31
C ALA A 212 13.20 12.90 3.52
N ALA A 213 13.80 14.08 3.36
CA ALA A 213 13.09 15.36 3.46
C ALA A 213 11.98 15.54 2.39
N MET A 214 12.07 14.82 1.26
CA MET A 214 11.03 14.81 0.25
C MET A 214 9.91 13.81 0.60
N LYS A 215 10.22 12.62 1.14
CA LYS A 215 9.23 11.66 1.65
C LYS A 215 8.42 12.24 2.81
N ALA A 216 9.07 12.98 3.72
CA ALA A 216 8.41 13.70 4.83
C ALA A 216 7.25 14.60 4.39
N ARG A 217 7.26 15.08 3.14
CA ARG A 217 6.21 15.98 2.62
C ARG A 217 4.91 15.26 2.26
N MET A 218 4.90 13.93 2.15
CA MET A 218 3.70 13.15 1.80
C MET A 218 2.51 13.47 2.71
N SER A 219 2.72 13.52 4.02
CA SER A 219 1.69 13.80 5.02
C SER A 219 1.00 15.17 4.81
N THR A 220 1.70 16.13 4.21
CA THR A 220 1.22 17.52 4.05
C THR A 220 0.82 17.92 2.64
N ASP A 221 1.34 17.25 1.61
CA ASP A 221 1.18 17.67 0.21
C ASP A 221 0.17 16.82 -0.60
N ILE A 222 -0.44 15.80 0.01
CA ILE A 222 -1.40 14.86 -0.60
C ILE A 222 -2.80 15.01 0.04
N PRO A 223 -3.90 14.84 -0.72
CA PRO A 223 -5.25 14.87 -0.17
C PRO A 223 -5.50 13.76 0.86
N GLN A 224 -5.84 14.16 2.09
CA GLN A 224 -6.13 13.23 3.19
C GLN A 224 -7.62 12.96 3.40
N GLY A 225 -8.53 13.34 2.48
CA GLY A 225 -9.94 12.87 2.47
C GLY A 225 -10.82 12.98 3.73
N GLY A 226 -10.36 13.63 4.81
CA GLY A 226 -11.00 13.56 6.12
C GLY A 226 -10.75 12.26 6.91
N ILE A 227 -9.66 11.53 6.61
CA ILE A 227 -9.11 10.45 7.43
C ILE A 227 -8.03 11.01 8.38
N ALA A 228 -7.95 10.45 9.59
CA ALA A 228 -6.80 10.66 10.46
C ALA A 228 -5.60 9.96 9.85
N VAL A 229 -4.50 10.70 9.67
CA VAL A 229 -3.23 10.19 9.17
C VAL A 229 -2.16 10.72 10.09
N ASP A 230 -1.42 9.80 10.69
CA ASP A 230 -0.33 10.16 11.59
C ASP A 230 0.80 10.79 10.76
N PRO A 231 1.41 11.89 11.23
CA PRO A 231 2.61 12.40 10.61
C PRO A 231 3.74 11.37 10.76
N GLU A 232 4.52 11.21 9.70
CA GLU A 232 5.70 10.34 9.72
C GLU A 232 6.96 11.20 9.72
N ASP A 233 7.83 10.99 10.71
CA ASP A 233 9.15 11.60 10.70
C ASP A 233 10.08 10.80 9.78
N TRP A 234 10.55 11.44 8.71
CA TRP A 234 11.45 10.84 7.74
C TRP A 234 12.86 11.44 7.84
N ASP A 235 13.81 10.60 8.22
CA ASP A 235 15.25 10.86 8.12
C ASP A 235 15.94 9.83 7.20
N GLY A 236 17.25 9.99 7.00
CA GLY A 236 18.02 9.06 6.19
C GLY A 236 17.98 7.60 6.70
N GLU A 237 17.89 7.38 8.01
CA GLU A 237 17.83 6.02 8.56
C GLU A 237 16.48 5.36 8.30
N ARG A 238 15.36 6.08 8.39
CA ARG A 238 14.04 5.55 8.03
C ARG A 238 13.98 5.16 6.56
N VAL A 239 14.60 5.95 5.68
CA VAL A 239 14.77 5.57 4.26
C VAL A 239 15.59 4.28 4.15
N ARG A 240 16.73 4.18 4.83
CA ARG A 240 17.57 2.96 4.79
C ARG A 240 16.84 1.73 5.34
N SER A 241 16.07 1.89 6.42
CA SER A 241 15.23 0.82 6.98
C SER A 241 14.21 0.33 5.96
N GLN A 242 13.44 1.24 5.34
CA GLN A 242 12.49 0.88 4.28
C GLN A 242 13.17 0.16 3.11
N GLU A 243 14.32 0.65 2.65
CA GLU A 243 15.08 0.03 1.57
C GLU A 243 15.54 -1.39 1.92
N ARG A 244 16.05 -1.61 3.15
CA ARG A 244 16.43 -2.94 3.65
C ARG A 244 15.22 -3.88 3.72
N THR A 245 14.09 -3.41 4.24
CA THR A 245 12.86 -4.19 4.32
C THR A 245 12.37 -4.62 2.94
N LEU A 246 12.29 -3.71 1.97
CA LEU A 246 11.81 -4.02 0.63
C LEU A 246 12.77 -4.94 -0.15
N VAL A 247 14.09 -4.77 0.04
CA VAL A 247 15.08 -5.73 -0.49
C VAL A 247 14.89 -7.11 0.13
N ALA A 248 14.68 -7.21 1.45
CA ALA A 248 14.47 -8.48 2.15
C ALA A 248 13.15 -9.16 1.73
N ARG A 249 12.12 -8.38 1.36
CA ARG A 249 10.86 -8.86 0.78
C ARG A 249 10.98 -9.23 -0.71
N GLY A 250 12.16 -9.10 -1.30
CA GLY A 250 12.40 -9.43 -2.71
C GLY A 250 11.82 -8.43 -3.71
N GLU A 251 11.48 -7.22 -3.26
CA GLU A 251 10.85 -6.15 -4.06
C GLU A 251 11.60 -4.80 -3.94
N PRO A 252 12.89 -4.74 -4.28
CA PRO A 252 13.68 -3.51 -4.18
C PRO A 252 13.03 -2.33 -4.91
N LEU A 253 13.25 -1.13 -4.38
CA LEU A 253 12.73 0.09 -5.00
C LEU A 253 13.54 0.48 -6.24
N LEU A 254 12.87 0.74 -7.35
CA LEU A 254 13.41 1.53 -8.46
C LEU A 254 12.86 2.94 -8.34
N VAL A 255 13.73 3.90 -8.01
CA VAL A 255 13.35 5.30 -7.80
C VAL A 255 13.85 6.16 -8.95
N THR A 256 13.11 7.22 -9.27
CA THR A 256 13.61 8.32 -10.09
C THR A 256 13.23 9.66 -9.46
N ALA A 257 14.23 10.52 -9.29
CA ALA A 257 14.09 11.85 -8.74
C ALA A 257 14.46 12.93 -9.75
N ALA A 258 13.81 14.08 -9.67
CA ALA A 258 14.20 15.32 -10.34
C ALA A 258 14.96 16.20 -9.34
N VAL A 259 16.25 16.42 -9.61
CA VAL A 259 17.13 17.26 -8.79
C VAL A 259 17.23 18.64 -9.44
N HIS A 260 16.87 19.68 -8.70
CA HIS A 260 16.98 21.06 -9.15
C HIS A 260 18.46 21.46 -9.28
N GLU A 261 18.89 21.90 -10.45
CA GLU A 261 20.33 22.06 -10.74
C GLU A 261 20.99 23.19 -9.94
N ALA A 262 20.24 24.27 -9.65
CA ALA A 262 20.79 25.42 -8.94
C ALA A 262 20.93 25.21 -7.42
N THR A 263 20.06 24.39 -6.80
CA THR A 263 20.03 24.17 -5.34
C THR A 263 20.45 22.76 -4.93
N GLY A 264 20.42 21.82 -5.87
CA GLY A 264 20.59 20.39 -5.64
C GLY A 264 19.41 19.72 -4.91
N GLU A 265 18.31 20.43 -4.64
CA GLU A 265 17.16 19.88 -3.93
C GLU A 265 16.41 18.84 -4.78
N ILE A 266 15.81 17.84 -4.15
CA ILE A 266 14.88 16.94 -4.84
C ILE A 266 13.54 17.65 -4.95
N ALA A 267 13.15 17.97 -6.18
CA ALA A 267 11.91 18.69 -6.50
C ALA A 267 10.73 17.76 -6.78
N ALA A 268 11.01 16.54 -7.23
CA ALA A 268 10.03 15.49 -7.45
C ALA A 268 10.69 14.11 -7.34
N TYR A 269 9.90 13.10 -6.98
CA TYR A 269 10.33 11.70 -7.10
C TYR A 269 9.15 10.80 -7.45
N THR A 270 9.48 9.59 -7.89
CA THR A 270 8.57 8.47 -8.00
C THR A 270 9.32 7.18 -7.70
N GLU A 271 8.62 6.20 -7.14
CA GLU A 271 9.21 4.92 -6.79
C GLU A 271 8.31 3.74 -7.22
N LEU A 272 8.96 2.65 -7.59
CA LEU A 272 8.35 1.36 -7.93
C LEU A 272 8.95 0.29 -7.03
N ALA A 273 8.14 -0.46 -6.30
CA ALA A 273 8.55 -1.74 -5.73
C ALA A 273 8.56 -2.78 -6.85
N VAL A 274 9.73 -3.36 -7.12
CA VAL A 274 9.94 -4.25 -8.27
C VAL A 274 10.28 -5.66 -7.79
N PRO A 275 9.32 -6.59 -7.78
CA PRO A 275 9.58 -7.93 -7.31
C PRO A 275 10.52 -8.69 -8.26
N ALA A 276 11.39 -9.52 -7.67
CA ALA A 276 12.27 -10.41 -8.41
C ALA A 276 11.48 -11.46 -9.20
N ASP A 277 10.40 -11.96 -8.60
CA ASP A 277 9.48 -12.95 -9.18
C ASP A 277 8.13 -12.31 -9.55
N GLY A 278 7.47 -12.85 -10.57
CA GLY A 278 6.20 -12.33 -11.07
C GLY A 278 6.35 -11.34 -12.23
N THR A 279 5.26 -10.69 -12.62
CA THR A 279 5.21 -9.81 -13.81
C THR A 279 4.61 -8.42 -13.54
N LYS A 280 4.40 -8.09 -12.26
CA LYS A 280 3.73 -6.88 -11.81
C LYS A 280 4.64 -6.13 -10.85
N ALA A 281 4.87 -4.84 -11.11
CA ALA A 281 5.46 -3.92 -10.14
C ALA A 281 4.38 -3.03 -9.51
N GLU A 282 4.65 -2.51 -8.32
CA GLU A 282 3.74 -1.58 -7.66
C GLU A 282 4.36 -0.19 -7.62
N GLN A 283 3.65 0.79 -8.17
CA GLN A 283 4.01 2.19 -8.03
C GLN A 283 3.42 2.73 -6.75
N TYR A 284 4.31 2.98 -5.80
CA TYR A 284 4.01 3.71 -4.58
C TYR A 284 3.98 5.21 -4.91
N ASP A 285 4.81 5.97 -4.22
CA ASP A 285 4.78 7.40 -4.20
C ASP A 285 5.08 8.04 -5.57
N THR A 286 4.38 9.13 -5.84
CA THR A 286 4.81 10.14 -6.83
C THR A 286 4.50 11.50 -6.28
N LEU A 287 5.53 12.24 -5.90
CA LEU A 287 5.38 13.54 -5.27
C LEU A 287 6.13 14.61 -6.05
N VAL A 288 5.50 15.77 -6.19
CA VAL A 288 6.11 17.00 -6.68
C VAL A 288 5.96 18.06 -5.61
N ALA A 289 7.10 18.56 -5.12
CA ALA A 289 7.14 19.59 -4.09
C ALA A 289 6.37 20.81 -4.56
N ARG A 290 5.55 21.40 -3.68
CA ARG A 290 4.65 22.51 -4.01
C ARG A 290 5.34 23.65 -4.78
N ALA A 291 6.56 24.02 -4.38
CA ALA A 291 7.35 25.08 -4.99
C ALA A 291 7.76 24.79 -6.46
N HIS A 292 7.75 23.53 -6.89
CA HIS A 292 8.18 23.11 -8.22
C HIS A 292 7.02 22.57 -9.09
N ARG A 293 5.77 22.68 -8.63
CA ARG A 293 4.59 22.31 -9.43
C ARG A 293 4.48 23.19 -10.69
N GLY A 294 3.76 22.70 -11.71
CA GLY A 294 3.60 23.41 -13.00
C GLY A 294 4.66 23.09 -14.06
N HIS A 295 5.75 22.39 -13.71
CA HIS A 295 6.84 22.04 -14.63
C HIS A 295 6.73 20.61 -15.21
N ARG A 296 5.56 19.97 -15.06
CA ARG A 296 5.31 18.55 -15.46
C ARG A 296 6.32 17.53 -14.88
N LEU A 297 7.00 17.86 -13.77
CA LEU A 297 8.01 17.00 -13.17
C LEU A 297 7.49 15.60 -12.81
N GLY A 298 6.26 15.50 -12.31
CA GLY A 298 5.63 14.19 -12.02
C GLY A 298 5.56 13.28 -13.24
N THR A 299 5.24 13.83 -14.41
CA THR A 299 5.27 13.07 -15.68
C THR A 299 6.70 12.70 -16.08
N ALA A 300 7.65 13.64 -15.93
CA ALA A 300 9.04 13.40 -16.30
C ALA A 300 9.69 12.28 -15.47
N VAL A 301 9.52 12.30 -14.14
CA VAL A 301 10.06 11.26 -13.26
C VAL A 301 9.38 9.91 -13.50
N LYS A 302 8.04 9.86 -13.65
CA LYS A 302 7.32 8.60 -13.97
C LYS A 302 7.77 7.99 -15.28
N LEU A 303 7.90 8.79 -16.34
CA LEU A 303 8.31 8.27 -17.64
C LEU A 303 9.72 7.70 -17.57
N ARG A 304 10.66 8.46 -16.99
CA ARG A 304 12.03 8.02 -16.83
C ARG A 304 12.13 6.74 -15.97
N ASN A 305 11.31 6.63 -14.93
CA ASN A 305 11.26 5.46 -14.05
C ASN A 305 10.73 4.22 -14.80
N ILE A 306 9.69 4.36 -15.61
CA ILE A 306 9.16 3.28 -16.47
C ILE A 306 10.17 2.85 -17.54
N GLN A 307 10.95 3.79 -18.11
CA GLN A 307 12.02 3.47 -19.05
C GLN A 307 13.14 2.67 -18.39
N GLU A 308 13.57 3.07 -17.18
CA GLU A 308 14.55 2.31 -16.41
C GLU A 308 14.01 0.94 -15.99
N LEU A 309 12.72 0.84 -15.65
CA LEU A 309 12.08 -0.44 -15.36
C LEU A 309 12.15 -1.37 -16.57
N GLY A 310 11.78 -0.89 -17.76
CA GLY A 310 11.86 -1.69 -18.99
C GLY A 310 13.29 -2.16 -19.33
N ARG A 311 14.31 -1.41 -18.91
CA ARG A 311 15.73 -1.76 -19.09
C ARG A 311 16.23 -2.75 -18.04
N LEU A 312 15.88 -2.56 -16.78
CA LEU A 312 16.41 -3.30 -15.63
C LEU A 312 15.60 -4.56 -15.31
N ALA A 313 14.29 -4.53 -15.54
CA ALA A 313 13.33 -5.55 -15.16
C ALA A 313 12.34 -5.83 -16.30
N PRO A 314 12.81 -6.30 -17.47
CA PRO A 314 11.95 -6.54 -18.65
C PRO A 314 10.91 -7.66 -18.46
N HIS A 315 11.00 -8.42 -17.36
CA HIS A 315 9.98 -9.41 -16.95
C HIS A 315 8.70 -8.75 -16.44
N ILE A 316 8.77 -7.50 -15.98
CA ILE A 316 7.60 -6.74 -15.54
C ILE A 316 6.79 -6.29 -16.76
N ARG A 317 5.53 -6.70 -16.79
CA ARG A 317 4.56 -6.42 -17.85
C ARG A 317 3.44 -5.50 -17.40
N ARG A 318 3.26 -5.29 -16.10
CA ARG A 318 2.17 -4.51 -15.53
C ARG A 318 2.65 -3.66 -14.35
N ILE A 319 2.08 -2.47 -14.19
CA ILE A 319 2.28 -1.62 -13.01
C ILE A 319 0.92 -1.38 -12.37
N LEU A 320 0.78 -1.67 -11.08
CA LEU A 320 -0.37 -1.23 -10.27
C LEU A 320 -0.05 0.04 -9.49
N THR A 321 -1.04 0.88 -9.22
CA THR A 321 -0.90 2.06 -8.37
C THR A 321 -2.22 2.42 -7.72
N TRP A 322 -2.17 3.04 -6.55
CA TRP A 322 -3.34 3.49 -5.80
C TRP A 322 -3.26 5.00 -5.61
N ASN A 323 -4.37 5.69 -5.86
CA ASN A 323 -4.47 7.12 -5.60
C ASN A 323 -5.84 7.46 -5.04
N ALA A 324 -5.90 8.38 -4.08
CA ALA A 324 -7.14 8.97 -3.60
C ALA A 324 -8.04 9.39 -4.77
N ASP A 325 -9.31 9.03 -4.71
CA ASP A 325 -10.31 9.27 -5.75
C ASP A 325 -10.55 10.75 -6.03
N GLU A 326 -10.29 11.61 -5.04
CA GLU A 326 -10.30 13.07 -5.16
C GLU A 326 -9.00 13.69 -5.71
N ASN A 327 -7.93 12.91 -5.91
CA ASN A 327 -6.65 13.41 -6.41
C ASN A 327 -6.66 13.53 -7.95
N ASP A 328 -7.51 14.43 -8.46
CA ASP A 328 -7.68 14.70 -9.89
C ASP A 328 -6.35 14.93 -10.65
N PRO A 329 -5.36 15.69 -10.12
CA PRO A 329 -4.08 15.87 -10.80
C PRO A 329 -3.32 14.57 -11.02
N MET A 330 -3.21 13.70 -10.01
CA MET A 330 -2.53 12.41 -10.16
C MET A 330 -3.29 11.46 -11.07
N LEU A 331 -4.63 11.42 -10.96
CA LEU A 331 -5.46 10.62 -11.85
C LEU A 331 -5.34 11.08 -13.31
N ALA A 332 -5.18 12.38 -13.56
CA ALA A 332 -4.93 12.91 -14.91
C ALA A 332 -3.57 12.47 -15.46
N ILE A 333 -2.51 12.48 -14.64
CA ILE A 333 -1.19 11.96 -15.02
C ILE A 333 -1.31 10.47 -15.38
N ASN A 334 -1.93 9.66 -14.53
CA ASN A 334 -2.10 8.22 -14.80
C ASN A 334 -2.88 7.94 -16.09
N ARG A 335 -3.95 8.71 -16.37
CA ARG A 335 -4.69 8.61 -17.64
C ARG A 335 -3.80 8.93 -18.85
N ALA A 336 -2.87 9.88 -18.74
CA ALA A 336 -1.94 10.20 -19.82
C ALA A 336 -0.95 9.05 -20.12
N PHE A 337 -0.53 8.31 -19.10
CA PHE A 337 0.23 7.06 -19.26
C PHE A 337 -0.64 5.89 -19.77
N GLY A 338 -1.96 6.01 -19.65
CA GLY A 338 -2.92 5.02 -20.09
C GLY A 338 -3.19 3.94 -19.05
N PHE A 339 -3.03 4.27 -17.76
CA PHE A 339 -3.55 3.46 -16.67
C PHE A 339 -5.06 3.27 -16.82
N ARG A 340 -5.54 2.08 -16.49
CA ARG A 340 -6.94 1.67 -16.56
C ARG A 340 -7.44 1.28 -15.17
N PRO A 341 -8.74 1.42 -14.88
CA PRO A 341 -9.29 0.97 -13.59
C PRO A 341 -8.99 -0.51 -13.33
N HIS A 342 -8.56 -0.82 -12.10
CA HIS A 342 -8.27 -2.18 -11.65
C HIS A 342 -9.13 -2.57 -10.45
N ALA A 343 -9.23 -1.68 -9.45
CA ALA A 343 -10.07 -1.87 -8.27
C ALA A 343 -10.41 -0.52 -7.59
N LEU A 344 -11.30 -0.58 -6.61
CA LEU A 344 -11.46 0.48 -5.61
C LEU A 344 -11.06 -0.05 -4.24
N THR A 345 -10.37 0.78 -3.45
CA THR A 345 -10.08 0.50 -2.05
C THR A 345 -10.84 1.49 -1.18
N GLY A 346 -11.59 1.00 -0.20
CA GLY A 346 -12.22 1.83 0.82
C GLY A 346 -11.31 1.95 2.03
N HIS A 347 -10.97 3.17 2.43
CA HIS A 347 -10.30 3.44 3.70
C HIS A 347 -11.34 3.83 4.76
N TRP A 348 -11.47 2.98 5.76
CA TRP A 348 -12.46 3.05 6.83
C TRP A 348 -11.81 3.43 8.15
N GLN A 349 -12.49 4.25 8.94
CA GLN A 349 -12.02 4.63 10.27
C GLN A 349 -13.08 4.52 11.35
N LYS A 350 -12.65 4.19 12.55
CA LYS A 350 -13.46 4.18 13.78
C LYS A 350 -12.67 4.83 14.91
N THR A 351 -13.27 5.82 15.57
CA THR A 351 -12.73 6.36 16.81
C THR A 351 -13.14 5.46 17.97
N LEU A 352 -12.16 5.04 18.78
CA LEU A 352 -12.39 4.28 20.01
C LEU A 352 -12.83 5.23 21.12
N GLY A 353 -13.73 4.74 21.99
CA GLY A 353 -14.39 5.52 23.04
C GLY A 353 -13.61 5.61 24.33
#